data_AF-A0A6A6DCV0-F1
#
_entry.id   AF-A0A6A6DCV0-F1
#
_cell.length_a   1.000
_cell.length_b   1.000
_cell.length_c   1.000
_cell.angle_alpha   90.00
_cell.angle_beta   90.00
_cell.angle_gamma   90.00
#
_symmetry.space_group_name_H-M   'P 1'
#
loop_
_entity.id
_entity.type
_entity.pdbx_description
1 polymer ?
#
loop_
_entity_poly.entity_id
_entity_poly.type
_entity_poly.pdbx_seq_one_letter_code
_entity_poly.pdbx_strand_id
1 'polypeptide(L)'
;MEYIEILIAYGDWYFQQNTLEMIPMAIQMYVLVSHVYGPRGQKIPKRGKKRPETYLTLLNRWDAFGNAMVRLELDFPFSNQINKSFGDSNGVQGLANIFGFATNRYFSIPNNDQLTALGDKIDDRLFKIRHCRDIKGVLRILPLYEPPPDVSRLVTATSAGLSLRSVFNDRNAPMPNCKFTILLAKALELSNELKDLGTDFLSAIEKQDGEAISLLRQQHDLGIQNLVMDVPTPV
;
A
#
# COMPACT_ATOMS: atom_id res chain seq x y z
N MET A 1 9.18 -2.80 -5.20
CA MET A 1 8.70 -3.34 -3.92
C MET A 1 7.33 -2.77 -3.58
N GLU A 2 7.18 -1.45 -3.56
CA GLU A 2 5.90 -0.79 -3.25
C GLU A 2 4.71 -1.30 -4.08
N TYR A 3 4.89 -1.57 -5.38
CA TYR A 3 3.80 -2.10 -6.20
C TYR A 3 3.26 -3.46 -5.69
N ILE A 4 4.14 -4.35 -5.25
CA ILE A 4 3.76 -5.64 -4.66
C ILE A 4 3.03 -5.40 -3.33
N GLU A 5 3.54 -4.49 -2.51
CA GLU A 5 2.94 -4.15 -1.21
C GLU A 5 1.53 -3.56 -1.38
N ILE A 6 1.32 -2.72 -2.40
CA ILE A 6 0.01 -2.16 -2.74
C ILE A 6 -0.96 -3.27 -3.15
N LEU A 7 -0.56 -4.19 -4.04
CA LEU A 7 -1.44 -5.30 -4.41
C LEU A 7 -1.74 -6.22 -3.22
N ILE A 8 -0.75 -6.49 -2.36
CA ILE A 8 -0.97 -7.26 -1.13
C ILE A 8 -1.96 -6.53 -0.21
N ALA A 9 -1.86 -5.21 -0.08
CA ALA A 9 -2.77 -4.42 0.74
C ALA A 9 -4.21 -4.46 0.19
N TYR A 10 -4.39 -4.34 -1.14
CA TYR A 10 -5.70 -4.54 -1.76
C TYR A 10 -6.23 -5.96 -1.53
N GLY A 11 -5.39 -6.99 -1.72
CA GLY A 11 -5.74 -8.38 -1.44
C GLY A 11 -6.18 -8.58 0.01
N ASP A 12 -5.44 -8.03 0.98
CA ASP A 12 -5.77 -8.10 2.41
C ASP A 12 -7.08 -7.37 2.72
N TRP A 13 -7.38 -6.24 2.05
CA TRP A 13 -8.66 -5.53 2.20
C TRP A 13 -9.86 -6.36 1.71
N TYR A 14 -9.75 -6.99 0.53
CA TYR A 14 -10.78 -7.90 0.03
C TYR A 14 -10.93 -9.14 0.93
N PHE A 15 -9.81 -9.70 1.38
CA PHE A 15 -9.81 -10.89 2.21
C PHE A 15 -10.44 -10.64 3.59
N GLN A 16 -10.30 -9.44 4.15
CA GLN A 16 -10.93 -9.07 5.43
C GLN A 16 -12.46 -8.99 5.36
N GLN A 17 -13.04 -8.64 4.20
CA GLN A 17 -14.50 -8.62 4.03
C GLN A 17 -15.08 -10.04 4.13
N ASN A 18 -14.33 -11.02 3.61
CA ASN A 18 -14.58 -12.45 3.81
C ASN A 18 -16.04 -12.83 3.44
N THR A 19 -16.42 -12.40 2.25
CA THR A 19 -17.69 -12.72 1.58
C THR A 19 -17.42 -13.59 0.36
N LEU A 20 -18.45 -14.24 -0.17
CA LEU A 20 -18.32 -15.24 -1.25
C LEU A 20 -17.72 -14.62 -2.53
N GLU A 21 -18.07 -13.37 -2.83
CA GLU A 21 -17.58 -12.63 -4.00
C GLU A 21 -16.21 -11.97 -3.79
N MET A 22 -15.89 -11.57 -2.56
CA MET A 22 -14.62 -10.87 -2.27
C MET A 22 -13.43 -11.82 -2.18
N ILE A 23 -13.65 -13.07 -1.78
CA ILE A 23 -12.59 -14.10 -1.76
C ILE A 23 -11.96 -14.34 -3.14
N PRO A 24 -12.71 -14.62 -4.23
CA PRO A 24 -12.10 -14.80 -5.54
C PRO A 24 -11.36 -13.55 -6.03
N MET A 25 -11.85 -12.34 -5.68
CA MET A 25 -11.14 -11.10 -5.97
C MET A 25 -9.80 -11.00 -5.23
N ALA A 26 -9.77 -11.37 -3.94
CA ALA A 26 -8.54 -11.47 -3.17
C ALA A 26 -7.56 -12.49 -3.77
N ILE A 27 -8.06 -13.67 -4.18
CA ILE A 27 -7.24 -14.70 -4.86
C ILE A 27 -6.59 -14.13 -6.11
N GLN A 28 -7.36 -13.42 -6.95
CA GLN A 28 -6.83 -12.84 -8.18
C GLN A 28 -5.68 -11.84 -7.87
N MET A 29 -5.84 -10.99 -6.86
CA MET A 29 -4.79 -10.06 -6.44
C MET A 29 -3.53 -10.81 -5.97
N TYR A 30 -3.67 -11.81 -5.10
CA TYR A 30 -2.51 -12.57 -4.62
C TYR A 30 -1.83 -13.40 -5.73
N VAL A 31 -2.60 -13.93 -6.69
CA VAL A 31 -2.05 -14.63 -7.86
C VAL A 31 -1.26 -13.66 -8.75
N LEU A 32 -1.79 -12.46 -9.01
CA LEU A 32 -1.05 -11.42 -9.72
C LEU A 32 0.26 -11.06 -9.01
N VAL A 33 0.21 -10.90 -7.68
CA VAL A 33 1.42 -10.69 -6.88
C VAL A 33 2.40 -11.84 -7.04
N SER A 34 1.93 -13.09 -6.98
CA SER A 34 2.78 -14.26 -7.16
C SER A 34 3.46 -14.30 -8.53
N HIS A 35 2.76 -13.85 -9.59
CA HIS A 35 3.36 -13.73 -10.93
C HIS A 35 4.42 -12.64 -11.01
N VAL A 36 4.16 -11.47 -10.40
CA VAL A 36 5.13 -10.37 -10.34
C VAL A 36 6.36 -10.74 -9.50
N TYR A 37 6.16 -11.48 -8.40
CA TYR A 37 7.24 -11.95 -7.55
C TYR A 37 8.09 -13.05 -8.23
N GLY A 38 7.45 -13.97 -8.94
CA GLY A 38 8.12 -15.07 -9.63
C GLY A 38 8.48 -16.25 -8.73
N PRO A 39 9.33 -17.19 -9.21
CA PRO A 39 9.74 -18.35 -8.43
C PRO A 39 10.62 -17.96 -7.23
N ARG A 40 10.47 -18.66 -6.11
CA ARG A 40 11.30 -18.43 -4.92
C ARG A 40 12.77 -18.66 -5.22
N GLY A 41 13.61 -17.75 -4.71
CA GLY A 41 15.05 -17.89 -4.76
C GLY A 41 15.50 -19.17 -4.05
N GLN A 42 16.25 -20.02 -4.75
CA GLN A 42 16.78 -21.25 -4.18
C GLN A 42 17.96 -20.94 -3.24
N LYS A 43 17.97 -21.56 -2.06
CA LYS A 43 19.12 -21.47 -1.15
C LYS A 43 20.29 -22.24 -1.75
N ILE A 44 21.38 -21.53 -2.05
CA ILE A 44 22.60 -22.16 -2.55
C ILE A 44 23.21 -22.97 -1.40
N PRO A 45 23.41 -24.29 -1.55
CA PRO A 45 24.01 -25.10 -0.50
C PRO A 45 25.45 -24.65 -0.24
N LYS A 46 25.90 -24.76 1.02
CA LYS A 46 27.28 -24.40 1.38
C LYS A 46 28.26 -25.29 0.61
N ARG A 47 29.05 -24.70 -0.30
CA ARG A 47 30.09 -25.41 -1.04
C ARG A 47 31.37 -25.45 -0.20
N GLY A 48 31.73 -26.65 0.27
CA GLY A 48 32.96 -26.92 1.03
C GLY A 48 32.91 -26.48 2.51
N LYS A 49 34.02 -26.73 3.22
CA LYS A 49 34.24 -26.29 4.61
C LYS A 49 35.18 -25.08 4.61
N LYS A 50 34.76 -23.96 5.19
CA LYS A 50 35.61 -22.78 5.38
C LYS A 50 36.38 -22.91 6.70
N ARG A 51 37.68 -22.62 6.69
CA ARG A 51 38.47 -22.54 7.92
C ARG A 51 38.15 -21.22 8.64
N PRO A 52 38.03 -21.20 9.98
CA PRO A 52 37.89 -19.95 10.71
C PRO A 52 39.21 -19.17 10.63
N GLU A 53 39.17 -17.97 10.08
CA GLU A 53 40.28 -17.04 9.97
C GLU A 53 40.06 -15.82 10.88
N THR A 54 41.15 -15.24 11.39
CA THR A 54 41.15 -14.00 12.17
C THR A 54 41.21 -12.77 11.26
N TYR A 55 40.77 -11.61 11.77
CA TYR A 55 40.77 -10.35 11.02
C TYR A 55 42.13 -9.99 10.42
N LEU A 56 43.23 -10.17 11.18
CA LEU A 56 44.60 -9.87 10.73
C LEU A 56 45.02 -10.71 9.52
N THR A 57 44.54 -11.96 9.44
CA THR A 57 44.86 -12.87 8.32
C THR A 57 44.11 -12.46 7.05
N LEU A 58 42.88 -11.94 7.21
CA LEU A 58 42.01 -11.52 6.12
C LEU A 58 42.37 -10.16 5.53
N LEU A 59 42.94 -9.25 6.33
CA LEU A 59 43.26 -7.88 5.92
C LEU A 59 44.13 -7.82 4.65
N ASN A 60 45.18 -8.63 4.59
CA ASN A 60 46.12 -8.66 3.46
C ASN A 60 45.51 -9.28 2.18
N ARG A 61 44.38 -9.99 2.31
CA ARG A 61 43.71 -10.68 1.21
C ARG A 61 42.64 -9.81 0.53
N TRP A 62 42.06 -8.84 1.25
CA TRP A 62 40.94 -8.04 0.76
C TRP A 62 41.34 -6.98 -0.29
N ASP A 63 42.48 -6.32 -0.10
CA ASP A 63 42.95 -5.28 -1.01
C ASP A 63 43.34 -5.86 -2.39
N ALA A 64 44.04 -7.01 -2.39
CA ALA A 64 44.34 -7.73 -3.62
C ALA A 64 43.07 -8.21 -4.37
N PHE A 65 42.03 -8.63 -3.64
CA PHE A 65 40.79 -9.14 -4.23
C PHE A 65 39.89 -8.03 -4.78
N GLY A 66 39.73 -6.92 -4.06
CA GLY A 66 38.97 -5.75 -4.53
C GLY A 66 39.58 -5.16 -5.81
N ASN A 67 40.90 -4.97 -5.81
CA ASN A 67 41.63 -4.48 -6.97
C ASN A 67 41.61 -5.46 -8.15
N ALA A 68 41.61 -6.77 -7.90
CA ALA A 68 41.47 -7.77 -8.96
C ALA A 68 40.10 -7.72 -9.64
N MET A 69 39.02 -7.49 -8.89
CA MET A 69 37.66 -7.39 -9.44
C MET A 69 37.50 -6.14 -10.33
N VAL A 70 37.94 -4.98 -9.84
CA VAL A 70 37.89 -3.71 -10.59
C VAL A 70 38.74 -3.79 -11.86
N ARG A 71 39.93 -4.39 -11.78
CA ARG A 71 40.78 -4.62 -12.96
C ARG A 71 40.13 -5.59 -13.95
N LEU A 72 39.42 -6.61 -13.47
CA LEU A 72 38.70 -7.55 -14.32
C LEU A 72 37.52 -6.87 -15.03
N GLU A 73 36.76 -6.01 -14.34
CA GLU A 73 35.67 -5.21 -14.91
C GLU A 73 36.16 -4.24 -15.99
N LEU A 74 37.38 -3.68 -15.83
CA LEU A 74 38.01 -2.81 -16.83
C LEU A 74 38.58 -3.60 -18.02
N ASP A 75 39.19 -4.76 -17.78
CA ASP A 75 39.86 -5.55 -18.81
C ASP A 75 38.86 -6.29 -19.74
N PHE A 76 37.65 -6.61 -19.26
CA PHE A 76 36.68 -7.41 -20.02
C PHE A 76 35.25 -6.87 -19.91
N PRO A 77 34.88 -5.82 -20.65
CA PRO A 77 33.50 -5.34 -20.68
C PRO A 77 32.53 -6.38 -21.28
N PHE A 78 32.98 -7.19 -22.26
CA PHE A 78 32.20 -8.26 -22.91
C PHE A 78 33.12 -9.30 -23.59
N SER A 79 33.76 -10.26 -22.89
CA SER A 79 34.43 -11.37 -23.60
C SER A 79 34.65 -12.65 -22.80
N ASN A 80 34.61 -13.75 -23.54
CA ASN A 80 34.75 -15.15 -23.16
C ASN A 80 36.23 -15.59 -23.27
N GLN A 81 36.78 -16.01 -22.13
CA GLN A 81 38.11 -16.64 -21.91
C GLN A 81 39.35 -15.74 -22.07
N ILE A 82 40.27 -15.74 -21.08
CA ILE A 82 41.65 -16.30 -21.14
C ILE A 82 42.13 -16.61 -19.69
N ASN A 83 42.93 -17.67 -19.54
CA ASN A 83 43.67 -18.05 -18.33
C ASN A 83 44.53 -16.88 -17.78
N LYS A 84 44.26 -16.42 -16.54
CA LYS A 84 45.13 -15.49 -15.80
C LYS A 84 45.71 -16.11 -14.52
N SER A 85 46.84 -15.56 -14.11
CA SER A 85 47.83 -16.16 -13.21
C SER A 85 47.34 -16.45 -11.80
N PHE A 86 47.79 -17.59 -11.30
CA PHE A 86 47.97 -17.91 -9.88
C PHE A 86 48.59 -16.72 -9.15
N GLY A 87 47.91 -16.16 -8.16
CA GLY A 87 48.52 -15.26 -7.18
C GLY A 87 48.83 -16.04 -5.90
N ASP A 88 50.09 -16.08 -5.48
CA ASP A 88 50.47 -16.58 -4.15
C ASP A 88 50.51 -15.42 -3.17
N SER A 89 49.79 -15.55 -2.07
CA SER A 89 49.96 -14.70 -0.90
C SER A 89 50.02 -15.60 0.32
N ASN A 90 51.18 -15.61 0.99
CA ASN A 90 51.43 -16.38 2.21
C ASN A 90 51.10 -17.90 2.10
N GLY A 91 51.42 -18.54 0.96
CA GLY A 91 51.22 -19.99 0.75
C GLY A 91 49.78 -20.38 0.42
N VAL A 92 48.91 -19.41 0.14
CA VAL A 92 47.53 -19.64 -0.30
C VAL A 92 47.42 -19.27 -1.78
N GLN A 93 47.34 -20.31 -2.61
CA GLN A 93 47.12 -20.22 -4.05
C GLN A 93 45.75 -19.60 -4.37
N GLY A 94 45.75 -18.36 -4.84
CA GLY A 94 44.57 -17.70 -5.40
C GLY A 94 44.43 -18.04 -6.88
N LEU A 95 43.41 -18.81 -7.23
CA LEU A 95 43.03 -19.04 -8.64
C LEU A 95 42.27 -17.80 -9.15
N ALA A 96 42.69 -17.27 -10.30
CA ALA A 96 41.90 -16.28 -11.03
C ALA A 96 40.55 -16.89 -11.43
N ASN A 97 39.49 -16.09 -11.37
CA ASN A 97 38.12 -16.50 -11.62
C ASN A 97 37.93 -16.82 -13.11
N ILE A 98 38.31 -18.03 -13.55
CA ILE A 98 38.03 -18.52 -14.89
C ILE A 98 36.53 -18.86 -14.94
N PHE A 99 35.83 -18.37 -15.97
CA PHE A 99 34.42 -18.71 -16.24
C PHE A 99 34.20 -20.22 -16.09
N GLY A 100 33.27 -20.61 -15.22
CA GLY A 100 32.98 -22.01 -14.86
C GLY A 100 33.38 -22.41 -13.44
N PHE A 101 34.31 -21.68 -12.80
CA PHE A 101 34.61 -21.84 -11.38
C PHE A 101 33.91 -20.76 -10.56
N ALA A 102 32.98 -21.16 -9.69
CA ALA A 102 32.43 -20.25 -8.70
C ALA A 102 33.43 -20.11 -7.54
N THR A 103 34.22 -19.05 -7.52
CA THR A 103 35.00 -18.71 -6.32
C THR A 103 34.04 -18.29 -5.20
N ASN A 104 34.12 -18.97 -4.06
CA ASN A 104 33.31 -18.65 -2.88
C ASN A 104 34.08 -17.62 -2.04
N ARG A 105 33.51 -16.41 -1.91
CA ARG A 105 34.03 -15.38 -1.00
C ARG A 105 34.07 -15.93 0.44
N TYR A 106 34.98 -15.41 1.27
CA TYR A 106 35.02 -15.81 2.68
C TYR A 106 33.68 -15.56 3.37
N PHE A 107 33.07 -14.39 3.15
CA PHE A 107 31.67 -14.10 3.52
C PHE A 107 30.72 -14.26 2.32
N SER A 108 29.61 -14.95 2.53
CA SER A 108 28.53 -15.05 1.53
C SER A 108 27.75 -13.75 1.46
N ILE A 109 27.17 -13.46 0.29
CA ILE A 109 26.20 -12.37 0.13
C ILE A 109 24.91 -12.78 0.86
N PRO A 110 24.42 -12.01 1.85
CA PRO A 110 23.18 -12.31 2.53
C PRO A 110 21.98 -12.10 1.61
N ASN A 111 20.89 -12.81 1.90
CA ASN A 111 19.62 -12.58 1.21
C ASN A 111 18.96 -11.29 1.72
N ASN A 112 18.05 -10.73 0.92
CA ASN A 112 17.21 -9.63 1.38
C ASN A 112 16.03 -10.20 2.20
N ASP A 113 16.03 -9.92 3.50
CA ASP A 113 15.00 -10.38 4.43
C ASP A 113 13.61 -9.80 4.12
N GLN A 114 13.52 -8.59 3.55
CA GLN A 114 12.24 -7.99 3.18
C GLN A 114 11.58 -8.73 2.00
N LEU A 115 12.37 -9.12 1.00
CA LEU A 115 11.88 -9.88 -0.16
C LEU A 115 11.43 -11.29 0.21
N THR A 116 12.11 -11.92 1.16
CA THR A 116 11.71 -13.24 1.67
C THR A 116 10.44 -13.14 2.50
N ALA A 117 10.33 -12.12 3.38
CA ALA A 117 9.11 -11.87 4.14
C ALA A 117 7.87 -11.59 3.27
N LEU A 118 8.02 -10.88 2.14
CA LEU A 118 6.91 -10.69 1.19
C LEU A 118 6.48 -12.02 0.58
N GLY A 119 7.42 -12.86 0.15
CA GLY A 119 7.15 -14.20 -0.34
C GLY A 119 6.37 -15.04 0.68
N ASP A 120 6.78 -15.00 1.95
CA ASP A 120 6.12 -15.75 3.03
C ASP A 120 4.70 -15.23 3.31
N LYS A 121 4.47 -13.92 3.20
CA LYS A 121 3.11 -13.36 3.31
C LYS A 121 2.20 -13.85 2.19
N ILE A 122 2.67 -13.84 0.93
CA ILE A 122 1.86 -14.28 -0.22
C ILE A 122 1.44 -15.74 -0.04
N ASP A 123 2.39 -16.60 0.34
CA ASP A 123 2.12 -18.02 0.55
C ASP A 123 1.19 -18.26 1.73
N ASP A 124 1.34 -17.53 2.83
CA ASP A 124 0.44 -17.60 3.98
C ASP A 124 -1.00 -17.22 3.59
N ARG A 125 -1.19 -16.14 2.82
CA ARG A 125 -2.52 -15.70 2.38
C ARG A 125 -3.17 -16.71 1.44
N LEU A 126 -2.45 -17.15 0.40
CA LEU A 126 -2.94 -18.16 -0.54
C LEU A 126 -3.24 -19.50 0.17
N PHE A 127 -2.40 -19.89 1.13
CA PHE A 127 -2.63 -21.09 1.94
C PHE A 127 -3.91 -20.96 2.77
N LYS A 128 -4.11 -19.86 3.47
CA LYS A 128 -5.32 -19.62 4.29
C LYS A 128 -6.59 -19.71 3.45
N ILE A 129 -6.62 -19.05 2.30
CA ILE A 129 -7.78 -19.07 1.41
C ILE A 129 -8.07 -20.49 0.91
N ARG A 130 -7.04 -21.24 0.48
CA ARG A 130 -7.19 -22.63 0.00
C ARG A 130 -7.67 -23.62 1.07
N HIS A 131 -7.52 -23.27 2.35
CA HIS A 131 -7.91 -24.10 3.49
C HIS A 131 -9.12 -23.55 4.26
N CYS A 132 -9.93 -22.68 3.63
CA CYS A 132 -11.14 -22.09 4.23
C CYS A 132 -10.86 -21.38 5.57
N ARG A 133 -9.73 -20.67 5.66
CA ARG A 133 -9.35 -19.88 6.83
C ARG A 133 -9.48 -18.39 6.54
N ASP A 134 -9.83 -17.63 7.55
CA ASP A 134 -9.78 -16.17 7.54
C ASP A 134 -8.34 -15.65 7.58
N ILE A 135 -8.13 -14.34 7.42
CA ILE A 135 -6.80 -13.71 7.43
C ILE A 135 -6.03 -13.96 8.74
N LYS A 136 -6.77 -14.12 9.85
CA LYS A 136 -6.25 -14.48 11.17
C LYS A 136 -5.94 -15.98 11.35
N GLY A 137 -6.26 -16.82 10.36
CA GLY A 137 -6.04 -18.27 10.40
C GLY A 137 -7.17 -19.08 11.03
N VAL A 138 -8.29 -18.45 11.38
CA VAL A 138 -9.48 -19.12 11.95
C VAL A 138 -10.29 -19.78 10.83
N LEU A 139 -10.67 -21.04 10.99
CA LEU A 139 -11.55 -21.73 10.05
C LEU A 139 -12.92 -21.05 10.02
N ARG A 140 -13.44 -20.79 8.83
CA ARG A 140 -14.71 -20.09 8.66
C ARG A 140 -15.52 -20.72 7.53
N ILE A 141 -16.77 -21.04 7.84
CA ILE A 141 -17.77 -21.47 6.87
C ILE A 141 -18.50 -20.20 6.45
N LEU A 142 -18.50 -19.90 5.14
CA LEU A 142 -19.18 -18.71 4.64
C LEU A 142 -20.68 -18.97 4.53
N PRO A 143 -21.52 -17.99 4.91
CA PRO A 143 -22.96 -18.05 4.62
C PRO A 143 -23.18 -18.00 3.10
N LEU A 144 -24.28 -18.62 2.65
CA LEU A 144 -24.62 -18.67 1.22
C LEU A 144 -24.96 -17.29 0.64
N TYR A 145 -25.51 -16.40 1.46
CA TYR A 145 -25.86 -15.04 1.09
C TYR A 145 -25.11 -14.04 1.95
N GLU A 146 -24.67 -12.95 1.31
CA GLU A 146 -24.10 -11.82 2.03
C GLU A 146 -25.21 -11.07 2.78
N PRO A 147 -24.97 -10.60 4.02
CA PRO A 147 -25.94 -9.76 4.71
C PRO A 147 -26.24 -8.50 3.87
N PRO A 148 -27.50 -8.05 3.83
CA PRO A 148 -27.86 -6.84 3.11
C PRO A 148 -27.01 -5.65 3.57
N PRO A 149 -26.59 -4.75 2.64
CA PRO A 149 -25.88 -3.55 3.02
C PRO A 149 -26.76 -2.67 3.91
N ASP A 150 -26.19 -2.18 5.02
CA ASP A 150 -26.89 -1.26 5.92
C ASP A 150 -26.96 0.14 5.28
N VAL A 151 -28.11 0.45 4.68
CA VAL A 151 -28.38 1.71 3.98
C VAL A 151 -28.19 2.91 4.91
N SER A 152 -28.49 2.76 6.20
CA SER A 152 -28.35 3.84 7.18
C SER A 152 -26.89 4.28 7.31
N ARG A 153 -25.94 3.34 7.26
CA ARG A 153 -24.51 3.64 7.32
C ARG A 153 -24.03 4.36 6.06
N LEU A 154 -24.53 3.97 4.89
CA LEU A 154 -24.23 4.68 3.64
C LEU A 154 -24.72 6.12 3.71
N VAL A 155 -25.96 6.36 4.16
CA VAL A 155 -26.53 7.70 4.34
C VAL A 155 -25.73 8.52 5.36
N THR A 156 -25.31 7.92 6.48
CA THR A 156 -24.47 8.63 7.45
C THR A 156 -23.10 8.99 6.86
N ALA A 157 -22.50 8.12 6.05
CA ALA A 157 -21.21 8.36 5.41
C ALA A 157 -21.29 9.45 4.32
N THR A 158 -22.37 9.49 3.53
CA THR A 158 -22.62 10.59 2.59
C THR A 158 -22.92 11.90 3.32
N SER A 159 -23.70 11.86 4.42
CA SER A 159 -23.97 13.05 5.23
C SER A 159 -22.72 13.60 5.93
N ALA A 160 -21.69 12.77 6.13
CA ALA A 160 -20.38 13.18 6.66
C ALA A 160 -19.48 13.91 5.63
N GLY A 161 -19.95 14.16 4.40
CA GLY A 161 -19.37 15.19 3.52
C GLY A 161 -18.06 14.84 2.79
N LEU A 162 -17.66 13.57 2.71
CA LEU A 162 -16.44 13.15 1.99
C LEU A 162 -16.57 13.28 0.46
N SER A 163 -16.36 14.49 -0.07
CA SER A 163 -16.21 14.76 -1.51
C SER A 163 -14.76 15.09 -1.86
N LEU A 164 -13.96 14.06 -2.14
CA LEU A 164 -12.53 14.13 -2.55
C LEU A 164 -12.22 14.99 -3.80
N ARG A 165 -13.24 15.53 -4.48
CA ARG A 165 -13.10 16.29 -5.73
C ARG A 165 -12.73 17.76 -5.52
N SER A 166 -13.06 18.38 -4.39
CA SER A 166 -12.81 19.82 -4.17
C SER A 166 -11.35 20.14 -3.84
N VAL A 167 -10.61 19.19 -3.25
CA VAL A 167 -9.21 19.40 -2.82
C VAL A 167 -8.21 19.38 -3.99
N PHE A 168 -8.56 18.78 -5.13
CA PHE A 168 -7.64 18.62 -6.26
C PHE A 168 -7.55 19.81 -7.22
N ASN A 169 -8.57 20.68 -7.26
CA ASN A 169 -8.61 21.78 -8.22
C ASN A 169 -7.76 23.00 -7.84
N ASP A 170 -7.27 23.07 -6.60
CA ASP A 170 -6.52 24.23 -6.09
C ASP A 170 -5.02 24.22 -6.47
N ARG A 171 -4.50 23.11 -7.02
CA ARG A 171 -3.07 22.95 -7.36
C ARG A 171 -2.63 23.58 -8.69
N ASN A 172 -3.56 23.97 -9.56
CA ASN A 172 -3.25 24.36 -10.96
C ASN A 172 -3.69 25.81 -11.28
N ALA A 173 -3.41 26.78 -10.40
CA ALA A 173 -3.63 28.19 -10.71
C ALA A 173 -2.39 28.82 -11.39
N PRO A 174 -2.53 29.52 -12.55
CA PRO A 174 -1.42 30.22 -13.19
C PRO A 174 -0.91 31.39 -12.31
N MET A 175 0.40 31.66 -12.38
CA MET A 175 1.06 32.71 -11.60
C MET A 175 0.45 34.10 -11.90
N PRO A 176 -0.09 34.84 -10.91
CA PRO A 176 -0.70 36.15 -11.13
C PRO A 176 0.34 37.26 -11.38
N ASN A 177 -0.03 38.26 -12.21
CA ASN A 177 0.86 39.36 -12.65
C ASN A 177 1.04 40.50 -11.61
N CYS A 178 0.74 40.28 -10.34
CA CYS A 178 0.77 41.31 -9.29
C CYS A 178 1.86 41.05 -8.24
N LYS A 179 2.38 42.12 -7.61
CA LYS A 179 3.31 41.98 -6.49
C LYS A 179 2.61 41.36 -5.28
N PHE A 180 3.33 40.52 -4.53
CA PHE A 180 2.82 39.75 -3.39
C PHE A 180 2.05 40.60 -2.37
N THR A 181 2.52 41.81 -2.06
CA THR A 181 1.88 42.69 -1.07
C THR A 181 0.46 43.11 -1.47
N ILE A 182 0.24 43.36 -2.77
CA ILE A 182 -1.08 43.71 -3.31
C ILE A 182 -1.98 42.48 -3.32
N LEU A 183 -1.43 41.33 -3.71
CA LEU A 183 -2.16 40.05 -3.73
C LEU A 183 -2.63 39.67 -2.32
N LEU A 184 -1.77 39.78 -1.32
CA LEU A 184 -2.10 39.47 0.07
C LEU A 184 -3.22 40.38 0.59
N ALA A 185 -3.14 41.69 0.33
CA ALA A 185 -4.20 42.63 0.74
C ALA A 185 -5.56 42.25 0.11
N LYS A 186 -5.58 41.92 -1.19
CA LYS A 186 -6.79 41.47 -1.87
C LYS A 186 -7.30 40.12 -1.39
N ALA A 187 -6.41 39.18 -1.06
CA ALA A 187 -6.80 37.90 -0.47
C ALA A 187 -7.47 38.08 0.91
N LEU A 188 -6.98 39.02 1.72
CA LEU A 188 -7.60 39.33 3.02
C LEU A 188 -8.96 40.01 2.87
N GLU A 189 -9.11 40.93 1.91
CA GLU A 189 -10.42 41.54 1.57
C GLU A 189 -11.43 40.46 1.18
N LEU A 190 -11.09 39.58 0.22
CA LEU A 190 -11.96 38.48 -0.20
C LEU A 190 -12.25 37.48 0.92
N SER A 191 -11.27 37.24 1.81
CA SER A 191 -11.49 36.36 2.97
C SER A 191 -12.47 36.95 3.98
N ASN A 192 -12.53 38.29 4.09
CA ASN A 192 -13.50 38.95 4.95
C ASN A 192 -14.90 38.94 4.30
N GLU A 193 -15.00 39.24 3.00
CA GLU A 193 -16.26 39.08 2.25
C GLU A 193 -16.79 37.65 2.31
N LEU A 194 -15.90 36.65 2.25
CA LEU A 194 -16.28 35.24 2.38
C LEU A 194 -16.78 34.90 3.78
N LYS A 195 -16.22 35.51 4.84
CA LYS A 195 -16.74 35.36 6.20
C LYS A 195 -18.13 35.95 6.33
N ASP A 196 -18.33 37.16 5.80
CA ASP A 196 -19.63 37.85 5.84
C ASP A 196 -20.67 37.03 5.06
N LEU A 197 -20.35 36.58 3.86
CA LEU A 197 -21.18 35.65 3.08
C LEU A 197 -21.44 34.35 3.84
N GLY A 198 -20.43 33.81 4.54
CA GLY A 198 -20.58 32.61 5.36
C GLY A 198 -21.58 32.80 6.50
N THR A 199 -21.56 33.96 7.17
CA THR A 199 -22.55 34.28 8.21
C THR A 199 -23.95 34.47 7.65
N ASP A 200 -24.08 35.14 6.50
CA ASP A 200 -25.37 35.34 5.85
C ASP A 200 -25.94 34.02 5.35
N PHE A 201 -25.11 33.18 4.74
CA PHE A 201 -25.49 31.86 4.23
C PHE A 201 -25.91 30.92 5.36
N LEU A 202 -25.17 30.90 6.47
CA LEU A 202 -25.55 30.14 7.64
C LEU A 202 -26.91 30.61 8.18
N SER A 203 -27.13 31.92 8.28
CA SER A 203 -28.42 32.48 8.72
C SER A 203 -29.57 32.12 7.77
N ALA A 204 -29.30 32.03 6.47
CA ALA A 204 -30.28 31.62 5.46
C ALA A 204 -30.65 30.13 5.60
N ILE A 205 -29.66 29.26 5.84
CA ILE A 205 -29.87 27.84 6.12
C ILE A 205 -30.68 27.66 7.40
N GLU A 206 -30.30 28.34 8.49
CA GLU A 206 -31.03 28.25 9.76
C GLU A 206 -32.50 28.66 9.63
N LYS A 207 -32.78 29.71 8.85
CA LYS A 207 -34.15 30.15 8.54
C LYS A 207 -34.90 29.13 7.68
N GLN A 208 -34.26 28.61 6.64
CA GLN A 208 -34.85 27.59 5.77
C GLN A 208 -35.20 26.31 6.56
N ASP A 209 -34.29 25.83 7.40
CA ASP A 209 -34.50 24.66 8.24
C ASP A 209 -35.60 24.91 9.29
N GLY A 210 -35.64 26.13 9.85
CA GLY A 210 -36.72 26.56 10.74
C GLY A 210 -38.09 26.51 10.05
N GLU A 211 -38.19 27.01 8.82
CA GLU A 211 -39.41 26.94 8.00
C GLU A 211 -39.78 25.49 7.66
N ALA A 212 -38.80 24.66 7.27
CA ALA A 212 -39.03 23.26 6.93
C ALA A 212 -39.58 22.46 8.13
N ILE A 213 -39.03 22.66 9.34
CA ILE A 213 -39.55 22.04 10.56
C ILE A 213 -40.95 22.55 10.89
N SER A 214 -41.23 23.84 10.67
CA SER A 214 -42.55 24.41 10.90
C SER A 214 -43.62 23.80 9.97
N LEU A 215 -43.27 23.58 8.69
CA LEU A 215 -44.12 22.94 7.70
C LEU A 215 -44.37 21.47 8.06
N LEU A 216 -43.32 20.74 8.46
CA LEU A 216 -43.45 19.34 8.87
C LEU A 216 -44.33 19.17 10.12
N ARG A 217 -44.23 20.09 11.10
CA ARG A 217 -45.16 20.11 12.25
C ARG A 217 -46.61 20.32 11.81
N GLN A 218 -46.87 21.27 10.92
CA GLN A 218 -48.22 21.51 10.38
C GLN A 218 -48.77 20.28 9.66
N GLN A 219 -47.95 19.56 8.89
CA GLN A 219 -48.35 18.31 8.24
C GLN A 219 -48.71 17.23 9.26
N HIS A 220 -47.93 17.08 10.33
CA HIS A 220 -48.21 16.13 11.40
C HIS A 220 -49.51 16.48 12.12
N ASP A 221 -49.74 17.76 12.43
CA ASP A 221 -50.97 18.22 13.09
C ASP A 221 -52.20 17.96 12.22
N LEU A 222 -52.13 18.20 10.91
CA LEU A 222 -53.20 17.85 9.97
C LEU A 222 -53.44 16.34 9.92
N GLY A 223 -52.38 15.53 9.91
CA GLY A 223 -52.49 14.07 9.95
C GLY A 223 -53.20 13.58 11.21
N ILE A 224 -52.87 14.15 12.38
CA ILE A 224 -53.51 13.83 13.65
C ILE A 224 -54.98 14.28 13.64
N GLN A 225 -55.29 15.48 13.15
CA GLN A 225 -56.67 15.98 13.07
C GLN A 225 -57.55 15.09 12.18
N ASN A 226 -57.04 14.65 11.03
CA ASN A 226 -57.75 13.71 10.16
C ASN A 226 -58.03 12.39 10.88
N LEU A 227 -57.03 11.83 11.57
CA LEU A 227 -57.20 10.61 12.35
C LEU A 227 -58.22 10.78 13.50
N VAL A 228 -58.25 11.94 14.17
CA VAL A 228 -59.24 12.24 15.22
C VAL A 228 -60.66 12.32 14.66
N MET A 229 -60.84 12.90 13.47
CA MET A 229 -62.13 12.96 12.78
C MET A 229 -62.63 11.57 12.33
N ASP A 230 -61.71 10.68 11.97
CA ASP A 230 -62.03 9.31 11.56
C ASP A 230 -62.35 8.38 12.74
N VAL A 231 -62.06 8.78 13.99
CA VAL A 231 -62.46 8.01 15.18
C VAL A 231 -63.95 8.26 15.46
N PRO A 232 -64.82 7.23 15.36
CA PRO A 232 -66.24 7.40 15.64
C PRO A 232 -66.42 7.74 17.12
N THR A 233 -67.13 8.84 17.40
CA THR A 233 -67.49 9.23 18.76
C THR A 233 -68.40 8.16 19.37
N PRO A 234 -68.12 7.67 20.59
CA PRO A 234 -69.02 6.74 21.27
C PRO A 234 -70.34 7.47 21.57
N VAL A 235 -71.42 6.96 20.98
CA VAL A 235 -72.82 7.29 21.32
C VAL A 235 -73.22 6.55 22.59
#